data_AF-A0A7V9D7W1-F1
#
_entry.id   AF-A0A7V9D7W1-F1
#
_cell.length_a   1.000
_cell.length_b   1.000
_cell.length_c   1.000
_cell.angle_alpha   90.00
_cell.angle_beta   90.00
_cell.angle_gamma   90.00
#
_symmetry.space_group_name_H-M   'P 1'
#
loop_
_entity.id
_entity.type
_entity.pdbx_description
1 polymer ?
#
loop_
_entity_poly.entity_id
_entity_poly.type
_entity_poly.pdbx_seq_one_letter_code
_entity_poly.pdbx_strand_id
1 'polypeptide(L)'
;MNTFASPCRIRGQRPLTAWVLAAFVATATLLGFGARASAQELSIPVMVQTRPQVPGARFALDGTEFVANQHGLAVTTVAEPGIYELAVLSPRVEVGGTSHSFSVWTGGERVSSRPLEVGSFTLLEAGFDTTRAVSFRFADQSGTAIEPGRVDHASIGESDGDNRYRLNGTQPTRVLASRAVPNGTEVELQPVSYRLIEAVVDGRYVYDLGSDIEVGVDSSVAIPVALSTEPREGPVDSSSSASNPVDEAGGAMPWAVPVLIGLLAVIGAAWLWHARFETPGWQWTALLSSWTGPLLPPRRRTGGPGDAGGQLPGRMDKEEWRFGVDSYLRVHMKSGRVIDGWTRPTSETIDDPVLTLFRIEYVYDQNGTEVVSSPLDVFLLLSQVARIEHIDASTGPPPNIGPSADVVRLEEKKEAVDLRDSTSRKASKRRRSKDRSA
;
A
#
# COMPACT_ATOMS: atom_id res chain seq x y z
N MET A 1 72.39 -3.71 17.62
CA MET A 1 71.54 -4.42 18.60
C MET A 1 71.53 -3.61 19.89
N ASN A 2 70.32 -3.35 20.39
CA ASN A 2 69.98 -3.13 21.80
C ASN A 2 70.45 -1.87 22.57
N THR A 3 69.46 -0.98 22.73
CA THR A 3 68.87 -0.46 23.99
C THR A 3 69.39 0.78 24.72
N PHE A 4 68.37 1.55 25.16
CA PHE A 4 68.23 2.41 26.34
C PHE A 4 69.01 3.74 26.44
N ALA A 5 68.23 4.82 26.54
CA ALA A 5 68.06 5.63 27.76
C ALA A 5 68.08 7.14 27.48
N SER A 6 66.93 7.78 27.68
CA SER A 6 66.87 9.20 28.08
C SER A 6 67.46 9.37 29.47
N PRO A 7 67.94 10.57 29.85
CA PRO A 7 67.13 11.35 30.81
C PRO A 7 67.32 12.89 30.77
N CYS A 8 66.45 13.56 31.54
CA CYS A 8 66.70 14.78 32.33
C CYS A 8 66.83 16.12 31.57
N ARG A 9 66.45 17.31 32.08
CA ARG A 9 65.92 17.77 33.38
C ARG A 9 65.50 19.26 33.22
N ILE A 10 64.36 19.62 33.80
CA ILE A 10 64.01 20.84 34.58
C ILE A 10 64.64 22.21 34.20
N ARG A 11 63.77 23.17 33.86
CA ARG A 11 63.88 24.62 34.15
C ARG A 11 62.47 25.22 34.00
N GLY A 12 61.85 25.96 34.91
CA GLY A 12 62.33 26.71 36.05
C GLY A 12 62.00 28.19 35.84
N GLN A 13 61.01 28.69 36.60
CA GLN A 13 60.74 30.09 36.96
C GLN A 13 60.02 31.02 35.96
N ARG A 14 58.77 31.35 36.35
CA ARG A 14 58.13 32.65 36.09
C ARG A 14 58.66 33.67 37.11
N PRO A 15 58.75 34.95 36.73
CA PRO A 15 58.23 35.98 37.61
C PRO A 15 57.23 36.91 36.92
N LEU A 16 56.36 37.44 37.77
CA LEU A 16 55.20 38.28 37.54
C LEU A 16 55.55 39.74 37.15
N THR A 17 54.54 40.40 36.58
CA THR A 17 54.18 41.83 36.68
C THR A 17 55.06 42.88 35.97
N ALA A 18 54.50 43.58 34.97
CA ALA A 18 54.00 44.96 35.12
C ALA A 18 53.44 45.54 33.79
N TRP A 19 52.16 45.91 33.83
CA TRP A 19 51.45 47.10 33.30
C TRP A 19 51.82 47.80 31.98
N VAL A 20 50.74 48.37 31.40
CA VAL A 20 50.61 49.53 30.48
C VAL A 20 50.22 49.14 29.04
N LEU A 21 48.91 49.13 28.73
CA LEU A 21 48.13 50.25 28.15
C LEU A 21 48.30 50.36 26.62
N ALA A 22 47.37 49.78 25.88
CA ALA A 22 47.04 50.24 24.53
C ALA A 22 45.57 49.93 24.26
N ALA A 23 44.76 50.98 24.38
CA ALA A 23 43.36 51.02 24.00
C ALA A 23 43.21 50.58 22.54
N PHE A 24 42.42 49.53 22.30
CA PHE A 24 42.00 49.18 20.96
C PHE A 24 40.60 48.57 20.95
N VAL A 25 39.84 49.05 19.98
CA VAL A 25 38.58 48.53 19.44
C VAL A 25 37.32 48.97 20.16
N ALA A 26 36.78 50.06 19.61
CA ALA A 26 35.39 50.49 19.61
C ALA A 26 34.40 49.33 19.76
N THR A 27 33.63 49.39 20.84
CA THR A 27 32.43 48.60 21.07
C THR A 27 31.32 49.13 20.16
N ALA A 28 31.42 48.88 18.86
CA ALA A 28 30.25 48.91 18.00
C ALA A 28 29.45 47.65 18.31
N THR A 29 28.51 47.77 19.25
CA THR A 29 27.42 46.83 19.47
C THR A 29 26.65 46.71 18.15
N LEU A 30 27.11 45.79 17.30
CA LEU A 30 26.33 45.20 16.23
C LEU A 30 25.09 44.60 16.90
N LEU A 31 23.98 45.35 16.82
CA LEU A 31 22.65 44.78 16.77
C LEU A 31 22.57 43.96 15.48
N GLY A 32 23.30 42.84 15.46
CA GLY A 32 23.11 41.76 14.52
C GLY A 32 21.77 41.16 14.87
N PHE A 33 20.71 41.72 14.28
CA PHE A 33 19.52 40.96 13.95
C PHE A 33 19.98 39.85 13.01
N GLY A 34 20.54 38.78 13.59
CA GLY A 34 20.61 37.50 12.94
C GLY A 34 19.17 37.11 12.71
N ALA A 35 18.65 37.49 11.55
CA ALA A 35 17.57 36.76 10.93
C ALA A 35 18.07 35.31 10.91
N ARG A 36 17.66 34.53 11.91
CA ARG A 36 17.70 33.09 11.81
C ARG A 36 16.81 32.83 10.61
N ALA A 37 17.42 32.71 9.43
CA ALA A 37 16.82 32.02 8.33
C ALA A 37 16.53 30.64 8.93
N SER A 38 15.31 30.48 9.42
CA SER A 38 14.74 29.17 9.68
C SER A 38 14.76 28.53 8.31
N ALA A 39 15.85 27.82 8.01
CA ALA A 39 15.89 26.89 6.91
C ALA A 39 14.68 26.01 7.14
N GLN A 40 13.62 26.25 6.36
CA GLN A 40 12.47 25.38 6.35
C GLN A 40 13.03 24.03 5.95
N GLU A 41 13.06 23.12 6.91
CA GLU A 41 13.46 21.75 6.71
C GLU A 41 12.52 21.18 5.66
N LEU A 42 13.03 21.05 4.43
CA LEU A 42 12.25 20.62 3.28
C LEU A 42 11.98 19.13 3.45
N SER A 43 10.83 18.80 4.01
CA SER A 43 10.39 17.41 4.18
C SER A 43 9.99 16.81 2.83
N ILE A 44 10.54 15.65 2.48
CA ILE A 44 10.23 14.91 1.24
C ILE A 44 9.07 13.94 1.52
N PRO A 45 7.92 14.08 0.84
CA PRO A 45 6.76 13.22 1.08
C PRO A 45 6.93 11.82 0.48
N VAL A 46 6.52 10.82 1.25
CA VAL A 46 6.39 9.41 0.84
C VAL A 46 4.94 8.98 1.06
N MET A 47 4.32 8.47 0.01
CA MET A 47 2.92 8.04 0.00
C MET A 47 2.80 6.58 -0.39
N VAL A 48 1.99 5.84 0.37
CA VAL A 48 1.59 4.48 0.06
C VAL A 48 0.08 4.44 -0.13
N GLN A 49 -0.37 4.10 -1.33
CA GLN A 49 -1.78 3.88 -1.64
C GLN A 49 -2.08 2.38 -1.64
N THR A 50 -3.10 1.96 -0.91
CA THR A 50 -3.54 0.57 -0.89
C THR A 50 -4.49 0.28 -2.05
N ARG A 51 -4.37 -0.92 -2.64
CA ARG A 51 -5.27 -1.47 -3.65
C ARG A 51 -5.78 -2.84 -3.20
N PRO A 52 -7.09 -3.02 -2.89
CA PRO A 52 -8.13 -1.98 -2.81
C PRO A 52 -7.83 -0.97 -1.69
N GLN A 53 -8.69 0.02 -1.52
CA GLN A 53 -8.59 0.97 -0.41
C GLN A 53 -8.79 0.21 0.91
N VAL A 54 -7.70 -0.06 1.63
CA VAL A 54 -7.69 -0.76 2.92
C VAL A 54 -7.42 0.24 4.04
N PRO A 55 -8.47 0.79 4.68
CA PRO A 55 -8.28 1.69 5.80
C PRO A 55 -7.63 0.98 7.00
N GLY A 56 -6.75 1.69 7.70
CA GLY A 56 -6.06 1.16 8.88
C GLY A 56 -4.86 0.27 8.55
N ALA A 57 -4.51 0.06 7.28
CA ALA A 57 -3.25 -0.62 6.92
C ALA A 57 -2.05 0.16 7.48
N ARG A 58 -1.18 -0.52 8.23
CA ARG A 58 -0.04 0.09 8.94
C ARG A 58 1.26 -0.20 8.19
N PHE A 59 2.06 0.84 8.00
CA PHE A 59 3.36 0.81 7.34
C PHE A 59 4.42 1.39 8.27
N ALA A 60 5.69 1.10 7.99
CA ALA A 60 6.82 1.76 8.62
C ALA A 60 7.85 2.17 7.58
N LEU A 61 8.47 3.34 7.79
CA LEU A 61 9.63 3.81 7.05
C LEU A 61 10.75 4.06 8.06
N ASP A 62 11.82 3.26 8.01
CA ASP A 62 12.88 3.21 9.03
C ASP A 62 12.32 3.10 10.47
N GLY A 63 11.31 2.25 10.63
CA GLY A 63 10.63 2.04 11.91
C GLY A 63 9.65 3.15 12.32
N THR A 64 9.58 4.27 11.59
CA THR A 64 8.56 5.31 11.82
C THR A 64 7.24 4.86 11.21
N GLU A 65 6.26 4.60 12.06
CA GLU A 65 4.96 4.09 11.64
C GLU A 65 4.07 5.19 11.04
N PHE A 66 3.31 4.82 10.01
CA PHE A 66 2.24 5.63 9.43
C PHE A 66 1.10 4.71 8.94
N VAL A 67 -0.12 5.23 8.93
CA VAL A 67 -1.35 4.41 8.76
C VAL A 67 -2.20 4.95 7.61
N ALA A 68 -2.77 4.04 6.84
CA ALA A 68 -3.70 4.37 5.76
C ALA A 68 -5.03 4.92 6.31
N ASN A 69 -5.49 6.04 5.77
CA ASN A 69 -6.78 6.66 6.07
C ASN A 69 -7.95 5.91 5.40
N GLN A 70 -9.17 6.47 5.48
CA GLN A 70 -10.39 5.90 4.87
C GLN A 70 -10.31 5.69 3.35
N HIS A 71 -9.40 6.38 2.65
CA HIS A 71 -9.17 6.24 1.21
C HIS A 71 -8.04 5.25 0.88
N GLY A 72 -7.51 4.56 1.89
CA GLY A 72 -6.40 3.66 1.72
C GLY A 72 -5.07 4.36 1.47
N LEU A 73 -4.95 5.67 1.76
CA LEU A 73 -3.74 6.46 1.57
C LEU A 73 -3.01 6.62 2.90
N ALA A 74 -1.74 6.20 2.96
CA ALA A 74 -0.85 6.40 4.09
C ALA A 74 0.26 7.37 3.67
N VAL A 75 0.52 8.40 4.48
CA VAL A 75 1.52 9.43 4.14
C VAL A 75 2.50 9.64 5.29
N THR A 76 3.78 9.75 4.94
CA THR A 76 4.86 10.14 5.85
C THR A 76 5.83 11.08 5.14
N THR A 77 6.83 11.61 5.86
CA THR A 77 7.85 12.48 5.28
C THR A 77 9.23 12.13 5.81
N VAL A 78 10.26 12.27 4.98
CA VAL A 78 11.67 12.15 5.37
C VAL A 78 12.40 13.48 5.22
N ALA A 79 13.49 13.68 5.97
CA ALA A 79 14.23 14.94 5.96
C ALA A 79 15.20 15.05 4.77
N GLU A 80 15.80 13.94 4.34
CA GLU A 80 16.86 13.93 3.33
C GLU A 80 16.62 12.85 2.26
N PRO A 81 17.08 13.05 1.01
CA PRO A 81 17.10 11.98 0.02
C PRO A 81 17.99 10.81 0.46
N GLY A 82 17.59 9.57 0.22
CA GLY A 82 18.35 8.40 0.66
C GLY A 82 17.65 7.06 0.42
N ILE A 83 18.22 5.99 0.96
CA ILE A 83 17.61 4.66 0.96
C ILE A 83 17.05 4.38 2.35
N TYR A 84 15.78 4.02 2.42
CA TYR A 84 15.01 3.77 3.63
C TYR A 84 14.45 2.35 3.61
N GLU A 85 14.25 1.72 4.76
CA GLU A 85 13.53 0.46 4.88
C GLU A 85 12.02 0.73 4.96
N LEU A 86 11.28 0.32 3.93
CA LEU A 86 9.82 0.35 3.92
C LEU A 86 9.25 -1.02 4.29
N ALA A 87 8.35 -1.06 5.27
CA ALA A 87 7.69 -2.29 5.70
C ALA A 87 6.16 -2.17 5.82
N VAL A 88 5.45 -3.26 5.52
CA VAL A 88 4.05 -3.49 5.90
C VAL A 88 4.01 -4.10 7.29
N LEU A 89 3.52 -3.36 8.27
CA LEU A 89 3.38 -3.84 9.65
C LEU A 89 2.10 -4.66 9.85
N SER A 90 1.07 -4.41 9.03
CA SER A 90 -0.20 -5.14 9.05
C SER A 90 -0.38 -5.95 7.77
N PRO A 91 0.28 -7.12 7.64
CA PRO A 91 0.16 -7.96 6.44
C PRO A 91 -1.24 -8.55 6.28
N ARG A 92 -2.10 -8.45 7.29
CA ARG A 92 -3.53 -8.75 7.21
C ARG A 92 -4.34 -7.70 7.97
N VAL A 93 -5.43 -7.22 7.36
CA VAL A 93 -6.36 -6.23 7.92
C VAL A 93 -7.79 -6.75 7.74
N GLU A 94 -8.64 -6.64 8.76
CA GLU A 94 -10.06 -7.00 8.65
C GLU A 94 -10.91 -5.71 8.65
N VAL A 95 -11.74 -5.52 7.63
CA VAL A 95 -12.63 -4.36 7.48
C VAL A 95 -14.02 -4.85 7.08
N GLY A 96 -15.03 -4.59 7.91
CA GLY A 96 -16.43 -4.93 7.59
C GLY A 96 -16.66 -6.43 7.27
N GLY A 97 -15.95 -7.34 7.93
CA GLY A 97 -16.03 -8.79 7.65
C GLY A 97 -15.26 -9.27 6.43
N THR A 98 -14.52 -8.36 5.77
CA THR A 98 -13.61 -8.66 4.66
C THR A 98 -12.17 -8.69 5.17
N SER A 99 -11.42 -9.72 4.81
CA SER A 99 -9.97 -9.80 5.10
C SER A 99 -9.19 -9.29 3.90
N HIS A 100 -8.24 -8.42 4.15
CA HIS A 100 -7.29 -7.94 3.16
C HIS A 100 -5.91 -8.43 3.57
N SER A 101 -5.23 -9.19 2.73
CA SER A 101 -3.88 -9.69 3.00
C SER A 101 -2.89 -9.11 1.99
N PHE A 102 -1.80 -8.54 2.48
CA PHE A 102 -0.75 -7.96 1.62
C PHE A 102 -0.23 -9.03 0.66
N SER A 103 -0.08 -8.66 -0.61
CA SER A 103 0.27 -9.56 -1.69
C SER A 103 1.48 -9.05 -2.49
N VAL A 104 1.47 -7.77 -2.86
CA VAL A 104 2.47 -7.24 -3.81
C VAL A 104 2.65 -5.72 -3.68
N TRP A 105 3.85 -5.22 -3.96
CA TRP A 105 4.12 -3.79 -4.15
C TRP A 105 4.06 -3.38 -5.63
N THR A 106 3.93 -2.08 -5.90
CA THR A 106 4.33 -1.51 -7.21
C THR A 106 5.77 -1.92 -7.53
N GLY A 107 5.97 -2.51 -8.72
CA GLY A 107 7.24 -3.14 -9.12
C GLY A 107 7.22 -4.67 -9.06
N GLY A 108 6.23 -5.26 -8.38
CA GLY A 108 6.00 -6.70 -8.35
C GLY A 108 6.67 -7.45 -7.20
N GLU A 109 7.34 -6.77 -6.29
CA GLU A 109 7.94 -7.38 -5.12
C GLU A 109 6.86 -7.88 -4.14
N ARG A 110 6.98 -9.13 -3.69
CA ARG A 110 6.02 -9.79 -2.79
C ARG A 110 6.54 -9.95 -1.35
N VAL A 111 7.49 -9.10 -0.96
CA VAL A 111 8.09 -9.09 0.38
C VAL A 111 7.45 -7.99 1.21
N SER A 112 7.19 -8.26 2.49
CA SER A 112 6.56 -7.28 3.38
C SER A 112 7.52 -6.18 3.81
N SER A 113 8.84 -6.33 3.65
CA SER A 113 9.85 -5.27 3.85
C SER A 113 10.77 -5.19 2.62
N ARG A 114 11.10 -3.97 2.19
CA ARG A 114 12.01 -3.69 1.07
C ARG A 114 12.77 -2.37 1.27
N PRO A 115 14.00 -2.25 0.75
CA PRO A 115 14.63 -0.95 0.60
C PRO A 115 13.81 -0.09 -0.37
N LEU A 116 13.75 1.21 -0.08
CA LEU A 116 13.09 2.23 -0.88
C LEU A 116 14.05 3.40 -1.08
N GLU A 117 14.42 3.68 -2.32
CA GLU A 117 15.16 4.89 -2.66
C GLU A 117 14.19 6.08 -2.75
N VAL A 118 14.37 7.06 -1.86
CA VAL A 118 13.60 8.29 -1.80
C VAL A 118 14.49 9.43 -2.26
N GLY A 119 14.36 9.84 -3.52
CA GLY A 119 15.08 10.99 -4.06
C GLY A 119 14.29 12.30 -3.99
N SER A 120 12.97 12.18 -4.13
CA SER A 120 11.98 13.25 -4.11
C SER A 120 10.63 12.66 -3.72
N PHE A 121 9.52 13.30 -4.06
CA PHE A 121 8.21 12.70 -3.86
C PHE A 121 8.15 11.27 -4.41
N THR A 122 7.69 10.35 -3.56
CA THR A 122 7.59 8.94 -3.88
C THR A 122 6.16 8.48 -3.61
N LEU A 123 5.51 7.95 -4.65
CA LEU A 123 4.22 7.28 -4.56
C LEU A 123 4.40 5.80 -4.88
N LEU A 124 3.86 4.95 -4.01
CA LEU A 124 3.86 3.50 -4.16
C LEU A 124 2.44 2.99 -3.99
N GLU A 125 2.12 1.90 -4.66
CA GLU A 125 0.91 1.12 -4.38
C GLU A 125 1.25 -0.18 -3.65
N ALA A 126 0.43 -0.51 -2.66
CA ALA A 126 0.47 -1.77 -1.93
C ALA A 126 -0.79 -2.57 -2.25
N GLY A 127 -0.62 -3.69 -2.94
CA GLY A 127 -1.66 -4.62 -3.31
C GLY A 127 -2.05 -5.57 -2.19
N PHE A 128 -3.35 -5.68 -1.94
CA PHE A 128 -3.95 -6.60 -0.99
C PHE A 128 -4.94 -7.53 -1.68
N ASP A 129 -4.74 -8.83 -1.49
CA ASP A 129 -5.72 -9.85 -1.83
C ASP A 129 -6.91 -9.73 -0.88
N THR A 130 -8.12 -9.85 -1.42
CA THR A 130 -9.36 -9.64 -0.67
C THR A 130 -10.11 -10.95 -0.51
N THR A 131 -10.37 -11.35 0.73
CA THR A 131 -11.11 -12.57 1.08
C THR A 131 -12.41 -12.21 1.79
N ARG A 132 -13.54 -12.76 1.31
CA ARG A 132 -14.88 -12.48 1.83
C ARG A 132 -15.54 -13.75 2.36
N ALA A 133 -16.41 -13.60 3.36
CA ALA A 133 -17.31 -14.68 3.76
C ALA A 133 -18.56 -14.65 2.89
N VAL A 134 -18.78 -15.71 2.10
CA VAL A 134 -19.88 -15.80 1.13
C VAL A 134 -20.74 -17.01 1.47
N SER A 135 -22.06 -16.80 1.49
CA SER A 135 -23.04 -17.88 1.59
C SER A 135 -23.44 -18.32 0.19
N PHE A 136 -23.32 -19.61 -0.10
CA PHE A 136 -23.72 -20.17 -1.40
C PHE A 136 -25.11 -20.77 -1.29
N ARG A 137 -25.96 -20.50 -2.28
CA ARG A 137 -27.30 -21.09 -2.41
C ARG A 137 -27.35 -21.85 -3.72
N PHE A 138 -27.98 -23.01 -3.73
CA PHE A 138 -28.17 -23.79 -4.94
C PHE A 138 -29.56 -23.50 -5.49
N ALA A 139 -29.70 -23.39 -6.81
CA ALA A 139 -30.97 -23.24 -7.48
C ALA A 139 -31.10 -24.28 -8.58
N ASP A 140 -32.30 -24.80 -8.81
CA ASP A 140 -32.56 -25.71 -9.91
C ASP A 140 -32.58 -24.98 -11.27
N GLN A 141 -32.82 -25.73 -12.35
CA GLN A 141 -32.89 -25.20 -13.72
C GLN A 141 -33.99 -24.14 -13.94
N SER A 142 -35.00 -24.09 -13.06
CA SER A 142 -36.06 -23.08 -13.11
C SER A 142 -35.70 -21.81 -12.33
N GLY A 143 -34.52 -21.78 -11.69
CA GLY A 143 -34.10 -20.73 -10.77
C GLY A 143 -34.71 -20.85 -9.38
N THR A 144 -35.39 -21.96 -9.07
CA THR A 144 -35.99 -22.17 -7.74
C THR A 144 -34.90 -22.60 -6.77
N ALA A 145 -34.81 -21.92 -5.63
CA ALA A 145 -33.83 -22.25 -4.60
C ALA A 145 -34.05 -23.67 -4.06
N ILE A 146 -32.97 -24.46 -4.04
CA ILE A 146 -32.92 -25.78 -3.42
C ILE A 146 -32.77 -25.58 -1.91
N GLU A 147 -33.57 -26.30 -1.14
CA GLU A 147 -33.48 -26.27 0.32
C GLU A 147 -32.08 -26.72 0.77
N PRO A 148 -31.37 -25.96 1.61
CA PRO A 148 -29.99 -26.25 1.97
C PRO A 148 -29.76 -27.61 2.62
N GLY A 149 -30.75 -28.12 3.37
CA GLY A 149 -30.68 -29.45 4.00
C GLY A 149 -30.69 -30.61 3.01
N ARG A 150 -31.03 -30.36 1.74
CA ARG A 150 -30.97 -31.34 0.65
C ARG A 150 -29.58 -31.43 0.01
N VAL A 151 -28.69 -30.48 0.28
CA VAL A 151 -27.32 -30.47 -0.28
C VAL A 151 -26.40 -31.24 0.67
N ASP A 152 -26.04 -32.47 0.30
CA ASP A 152 -25.20 -33.34 1.13
C ASP A 152 -23.74 -32.86 1.16
N HIS A 153 -23.23 -32.43 0.02
CA HIS A 153 -21.86 -31.94 -0.15
C HIS A 153 -21.76 -31.07 -1.41
N ALA A 154 -20.94 -30.03 -1.36
CA ALA A 154 -20.55 -29.31 -2.56
C ALA A 154 -19.13 -28.75 -2.41
N SER A 155 -18.44 -28.55 -3.53
CA SER A 155 -17.18 -27.83 -3.57
C SER A 155 -17.04 -26.99 -4.83
N ILE A 156 -16.36 -25.86 -4.67
CA ILE A 156 -16.02 -24.93 -5.75
C ILE A 156 -14.50 -24.83 -5.88
N GLY A 157 -14.01 -24.49 -7.05
CA GLY A 157 -12.60 -24.24 -7.32
C GLY A 157 -12.41 -22.93 -8.06
N GLU A 158 -11.28 -22.25 -7.84
CA GLU A 158 -10.90 -21.09 -8.65
C GLU A 158 -10.81 -21.49 -10.13
N SER A 159 -11.39 -20.71 -11.03
CA SER A 159 -11.40 -21.01 -12.47
C SER A 159 -9.99 -21.05 -13.07
N ASP A 160 -9.11 -20.18 -12.58
CA ASP A 160 -7.73 -19.98 -13.05
C ASP A 160 -6.68 -20.34 -11.99
N GLY A 161 -7.07 -21.09 -10.94
CA GLY A 161 -6.22 -21.38 -9.79
C GLY A 161 -6.40 -22.79 -9.25
N ASP A 162 -5.55 -23.14 -8.27
CA ASP A 162 -5.55 -24.48 -7.66
C ASP A 162 -6.39 -24.55 -6.37
N ASN A 163 -6.90 -23.41 -5.89
CA ASN A 163 -7.65 -23.37 -4.64
C ASN A 163 -9.03 -24.02 -4.81
N ARG A 164 -9.38 -24.88 -3.84
CA ARG A 164 -10.68 -25.54 -3.75
C ARG A 164 -11.29 -25.31 -2.38
N TYR A 165 -12.59 -25.04 -2.36
CA TYR A 165 -13.34 -24.73 -1.17
C TYR A 165 -14.49 -25.71 -1.03
N ARG A 166 -14.59 -26.34 0.14
CA ARG A 166 -15.74 -27.16 0.51
C ARG A 166 -16.85 -26.24 1.03
N LEU A 167 -18.05 -26.42 0.50
CA LEU A 167 -19.24 -25.69 0.89
C LEU A 167 -20.04 -26.52 1.90
N ASN A 168 -20.35 -25.92 3.05
CA ASN A 168 -21.07 -26.58 4.13
C ASN A 168 -22.51 -26.05 4.22
N GLY A 169 -23.35 -26.43 3.25
CA GLY A 169 -24.74 -25.98 3.18
C GLY A 169 -24.85 -24.45 3.05
N THR A 170 -25.60 -23.80 3.95
CA THR A 170 -25.75 -22.32 3.96
C THR A 170 -24.65 -21.58 4.72
N GLN A 171 -23.69 -22.28 5.34
CA GLN A 171 -22.71 -21.58 6.17
C GLN A 171 -21.77 -20.72 5.30
N PRO A 172 -21.53 -19.46 5.70
CA PRO A 172 -20.59 -18.61 4.98
C PRO A 172 -19.21 -19.27 4.89
N THR A 173 -18.67 -19.35 3.68
CA THR A 173 -17.34 -19.87 3.40
C THR A 173 -16.43 -18.71 3.02
N ARG A 174 -15.22 -18.66 3.59
CA ARG A 174 -14.24 -17.60 3.25
C ARG A 174 -13.55 -17.95 1.93
N VAL A 175 -13.75 -17.12 0.93
CA VAL A 175 -13.24 -17.30 -0.44
C VAL A 175 -12.50 -16.04 -0.90
N LEU A 176 -11.49 -16.22 -1.75
CA LEU A 176 -10.76 -15.11 -2.36
C LEU A 176 -11.69 -14.40 -3.37
N ALA A 177 -11.96 -13.11 -3.17
CA ALA A 177 -12.83 -12.33 -4.05
C ALA A 177 -12.05 -11.60 -5.15
N SER A 178 -10.86 -11.10 -4.81
CA SER A 178 -9.98 -10.43 -5.78
C SER A 178 -8.52 -10.61 -5.42
N ARG A 179 -7.66 -10.63 -6.43
CA ARG A 179 -6.20 -10.68 -6.30
C ARG A 179 -5.60 -9.34 -6.70
N ALA A 180 -4.61 -8.88 -5.94
CA ALA A 180 -3.81 -7.74 -6.34
C ALA A 180 -2.62 -8.22 -7.19
N VAL A 181 -2.47 -7.64 -8.38
CA VAL A 181 -1.45 -8.05 -9.36
C VAL A 181 -0.71 -6.82 -9.88
N PRO A 182 0.61 -6.90 -10.04
CA PRO A 182 1.39 -5.78 -10.55
C PRO A 182 1.11 -5.60 -12.05
N ASN A 183 0.83 -4.37 -12.46
CA ASN A 183 0.65 -3.95 -13.84
C ASN A 183 1.57 -2.75 -14.12
N GLY A 184 2.86 -3.04 -14.36
CA GLY A 184 3.88 -2.00 -14.55
C GLY A 184 4.11 -1.18 -13.28
N THR A 185 3.75 0.10 -13.33
CA THR A 185 3.86 1.05 -12.21
C THR A 185 2.61 1.10 -11.33
N GLU A 186 1.60 0.29 -11.64
CA GLU A 186 0.34 0.23 -10.90
C GLU A 186 0.09 -1.18 -10.36
N VAL A 187 -0.85 -1.28 -9.43
CA VAL A 187 -1.40 -2.53 -8.92
C VAL A 187 -2.86 -2.61 -9.33
N GLU A 188 -3.16 -3.62 -10.15
CA GLU A 188 -4.50 -3.90 -10.63
C GLU A 188 -5.20 -4.92 -9.72
N LEU A 189 -6.52 -4.78 -9.56
CA LEU A 189 -7.34 -5.76 -8.88
C LEU A 189 -8.05 -6.63 -9.90
N GLN A 190 -7.71 -7.93 -9.89
CA GLN A 190 -8.40 -8.91 -10.72
C GLN A 190 -9.45 -9.64 -9.88
N PRO A 191 -10.73 -9.66 -10.30
CA PRO A 191 -11.72 -10.49 -9.66
C PRO A 191 -11.35 -11.97 -9.81
N VAL A 192 -11.69 -12.77 -8.80
CA VAL A 192 -11.50 -14.22 -8.84
C VAL A 192 -12.84 -14.90 -9.12
N SER A 193 -12.87 -15.66 -10.20
CA SER A 193 -14.01 -16.47 -10.59
C SER A 193 -13.86 -17.90 -10.11
N TYR A 194 -14.99 -18.54 -9.84
CA TYR A 194 -15.07 -19.91 -9.36
C TYR A 194 -15.93 -20.77 -10.27
N ARG A 195 -15.72 -22.08 -10.24
CA ARG A 195 -16.60 -23.08 -10.85
C ARG A 195 -17.04 -24.10 -9.83
N LEU A 196 -18.24 -24.65 -10.02
CA LEU A 196 -18.69 -25.78 -9.23
C LEU A 196 -17.93 -27.03 -9.68
N ILE A 197 -17.18 -27.63 -8.76
CA ILE A 197 -16.39 -28.84 -9.04
C ILE A 197 -17.26 -30.08 -8.86
N GLU A 198 -18.02 -30.10 -7.77
CA GLU A 198 -18.94 -31.19 -7.44
C GLU A 198 -20.04 -30.66 -6.54
N ALA A 199 -21.24 -31.21 -6.70
CA ALA A 199 -22.29 -31.11 -5.70
C ALA A 199 -23.16 -32.38 -5.71
N VAL A 200 -23.62 -32.75 -4.53
CA VAL A 200 -24.52 -33.87 -4.29
C VAL A 200 -25.76 -33.34 -3.59
N VAL A 201 -26.93 -33.59 -4.19
CA VAL A 201 -28.23 -33.16 -3.68
C VAL A 201 -29.14 -34.38 -3.58
N ASP A 202 -29.67 -34.65 -2.40
CA ASP A 202 -30.46 -35.85 -2.06
C ASP A 202 -29.79 -37.16 -2.54
N GLY A 203 -28.48 -37.29 -2.32
CA GLY A 203 -27.67 -38.43 -2.71
C GLY A 203 -27.38 -38.52 -4.21
N ARG A 204 -27.72 -37.50 -5.01
CA ARG A 204 -27.49 -37.49 -6.47
C ARG A 204 -26.51 -36.40 -6.87
N TYR A 205 -25.58 -36.75 -7.75
CA TYR A 205 -24.68 -35.77 -8.36
C TYR A 205 -25.48 -34.78 -9.20
N VAL A 206 -25.14 -33.50 -9.04
CA VAL A 206 -25.62 -32.42 -9.89
C VAL A 206 -24.44 -31.84 -10.67
N TYR A 207 -24.71 -31.41 -11.89
CA TYR A 207 -23.71 -30.80 -12.75
C TYR A 207 -23.89 -29.28 -12.78
N ASP A 208 -22.75 -28.59 -12.85
CA ASP A 208 -22.69 -27.17 -13.17
C ASP A 208 -23.27 -26.94 -14.57
N LEU A 209 -24.07 -25.88 -14.72
CA LEU A 209 -24.56 -25.42 -16.02
C LEU A 209 -23.54 -24.53 -16.76
N GLY A 210 -22.31 -24.43 -16.24
CA GLY A 210 -21.19 -23.75 -16.88
C GLY A 210 -21.08 -22.28 -16.52
N SER A 211 -21.61 -21.89 -15.35
CA SER A 211 -21.54 -20.51 -14.87
C SER A 211 -20.27 -20.28 -14.07
N ASP A 212 -19.41 -19.37 -14.54
CA ASP A 212 -18.37 -18.79 -13.70
C ASP A 212 -19.05 -17.95 -12.59
N ILE A 213 -18.67 -18.26 -11.35
CA ILE A 213 -19.18 -17.64 -10.14
C ILE A 213 -18.21 -16.54 -9.74
N GLU A 214 -18.57 -15.29 -9.99
CA GLU A 214 -17.81 -14.14 -9.50
C GLU A 214 -18.24 -13.76 -8.09
N VAL A 215 -17.26 -13.61 -7.19
CA VAL A 215 -17.53 -13.16 -5.82
C VAL A 215 -17.55 -11.63 -5.80
N GLY A 216 -18.75 -11.09 -5.97
CA GLY A 216 -19.01 -9.65 -5.91
C GLY A 216 -19.00 -9.07 -4.49
N VAL A 217 -19.64 -7.91 -4.35
CA VAL A 217 -19.78 -7.24 -3.05
C VAL A 217 -20.77 -7.96 -2.14
N ASP A 218 -21.72 -8.69 -2.75
CA ASP A 218 -22.80 -9.38 -2.06
C ASP A 218 -22.32 -10.60 -1.26
N SER A 219 -22.86 -10.76 -0.07
CA SER A 219 -22.53 -11.87 0.83
C SER A 219 -23.24 -13.19 0.50
N SER A 220 -24.03 -13.23 -0.58
CA SER A 220 -24.80 -14.39 -0.99
C SER A 220 -24.80 -14.57 -2.50
N VAL A 221 -24.43 -15.76 -2.98
CA VAL A 221 -24.37 -16.08 -4.41
C VAL A 221 -25.20 -17.33 -4.70
N ALA A 222 -26.02 -17.27 -5.76
CA ALA A 222 -26.82 -18.40 -6.22
C ALA A 222 -26.08 -19.18 -7.34
N ILE A 223 -25.96 -20.49 -7.18
CA ILE A 223 -25.34 -21.41 -8.12
C ILE A 223 -26.46 -22.22 -8.81
N PRO A 224 -26.69 -22.03 -10.11
CA PRO A 224 -27.66 -22.84 -10.84
C PRO A 224 -27.10 -24.24 -11.07
N VAL A 225 -27.89 -25.28 -10.77
CA VAL A 225 -27.51 -26.68 -10.92
C VAL A 225 -28.59 -27.50 -11.63
N ALA A 226 -28.14 -28.52 -12.35
CA ALA A 226 -29.00 -29.51 -12.99
C ALA A 226 -28.85 -30.87 -12.33
N LEU A 227 -29.96 -31.48 -11.93
CA LEU A 227 -29.99 -32.87 -11.47
C LEU A 227 -29.54 -33.79 -12.61
N SER A 228 -28.57 -34.68 -12.33
CA SER A 228 -28.24 -35.76 -13.26
C SER A 228 -29.44 -36.70 -13.39
N THR A 229 -30.01 -36.80 -14.58
CA THR A 229 -31.04 -37.81 -14.89
C THR A 229 -30.45 -39.20 -15.07
N GLU A 230 -29.14 -39.29 -15.28
CA GLU A 230 -28.43 -40.56 -15.41
C GLU A 230 -27.82 -40.94 -14.04
N PRO A 231 -28.15 -42.12 -13.49
CA PRO A 231 -27.38 -42.66 -12.38
C PRO A 231 -25.96 -42.88 -12.88
N ARG A 232 -25.01 -42.11 -12.33
CA ARG A 232 -23.59 -42.31 -12.64
C ARG A 232 -23.21 -43.70 -12.14
N GLU A 233 -23.11 -44.67 -13.05
CA GLU A 233 -22.38 -45.91 -12.81
C GLU A 233 -20.91 -45.52 -12.59
N GLY A 234 -20.58 -45.11 -11.37
CA GLY A 234 -19.19 -45.00 -10.96
C GLY A 234 -18.57 -46.40 -11.01
N PRO A 235 -17.27 -46.52 -11.34
CA PRO A 235 -16.57 -47.76 -11.10
C PRO A 235 -16.68 -48.05 -9.60
N VAL A 236 -17.48 -49.06 -9.26
CA VAL A 236 -17.40 -49.68 -7.94
C VAL A 236 -16.03 -50.33 -7.93
N ASP A 237 -15.04 -49.64 -7.36
CA ASP A 237 -13.73 -50.21 -7.04
C ASP A 237 -13.97 -51.35 -6.05
N SER A 238 -14.27 -52.50 -6.64
CA SER A 238 -14.40 -53.81 -6.02
C SER A 238 -13.01 -54.47 -5.97
N SER A 239 -11.96 -53.69 -5.70
CA SER A 239 -10.63 -54.16 -5.35
C SER A 239 -10.51 -54.07 -3.83
N SER A 240 -11.22 -54.95 -3.12
CA SER A 240 -10.60 -56.06 -2.41
C SER A 240 -9.21 -55.72 -1.83
N SER A 241 -9.16 -55.61 -0.51
CA SER A 241 -8.03 -55.93 0.36
C SER A 241 -6.90 -56.70 -0.34
N ALA A 242 -5.86 -55.98 -0.77
CA ALA A 242 -4.52 -56.51 -0.84
C ALA A 242 -3.71 -55.75 0.21
N SER A 243 -3.52 -56.37 1.36
CA SER A 243 -2.55 -55.98 2.37
C SER A 243 -1.16 -55.93 1.71
N ASN A 244 -0.62 -54.72 1.52
CA ASN A 244 0.80 -54.57 1.22
C ASN A 244 1.60 -55.01 2.46
N PRO A 245 2.53 -55.96 2.35
CA PRO A 245 3.47 -56.22 3.42
C PRO A 245 4.37 -55.00 3.59
N VAL A 246 4.58 -54.64 4.85
CA VAL A 246 5.59 -53.69 5.29
C VAL A 246 6.95 -54.33 5.01
N ASP A 247 7.58 -53.97 3.89
CA ASP A 247 9.00 -54.22 3.67
C ASP A 247 9.80 -53.06 4.27
N GLU A 248 10.35 -53.33 5.45
CA GLU A 248 11.54 -52.66 5.98
C GLU A 248 12.69 -52.85 4.98
N ALA A 249 13.08 -51.80 4.28
CA ALA A 249 14.36 -51.75 3.58
C ALA A 249 15.06 -50.41 3.88
N GLY A 250 15.78 -50.40 5.00
CA GLY A 250 16.83 -49.43 5.27
C GLY A 250 17.92 -49.54 4.20
N GLY A 251 18.04 -48.51 3.37
CA GLY A 251 19.09 -48.37 2.37
C GLY A 251 19.55 -46.92 2.32
N ALA A 252 20.18 -46.44 3.39
CA ALA A 252 20.86 -45.14 3.37
C ALA A 252 22.01 -45.20 2.35
N MET A 253 21.89 -44.44 1.26
CA MET A 253 22.91 -44.33 0.22
C MET A 253 24.19 -43.66 0.78
N PRO A 254 25.37 -44.32 0.71
CA PRO A 254 26.61 -43.85 1.33
C PRO A 254 27.25 -42.60 0.68
N TRP A 255 26.65 -42.05 -0.39
CA TRP A 255 27.18 -40.86 -1.08
C TRP A 255 26.49 -39.54 -0.67
N ALA A 256 25.39 -39.58 0.08
CA ALA A 256 24.66 -38.37 0.47
C ALA A 256 25.39 -37.54 1.56
N VAL A 257 26.20 -38.19 2.40
CA VAL A 257 26.91 -37.54 3.51
C VAL A 257 28.03 -36.58 3.04
N PRO A 258 28.92 -36.92 2.09
CA PRO A 258 29.98 -35.99 1.68
C PRO A 258 29.45 -34.75 0.93
N VAL A 259 28.32 -34.86 0.22
CA VAL A 259 27.70 -33.71 -0.49
C VAL A 259 27.11 -32.71 0.50
N LEU A 260 26.45 -33.19 1.56
CA LEU A 260 25.88 -32.32 2.60
C LEU A 260 26.96 -31.60 3.41
N ILE A 261 28.08 -32.27 3.71
CA ILE A 261 29.23 -31.67 4.40
C ILE A 261 29.90 -30.60 3.52
N GLY A 262 30.05 -30.86 2.21
CA GLY A 262 30.58 -29.88 1.27
C GLY A 262 29.72 -28.62 1.17
N LEU A 263 28.39 -28.79 1.13
CA LEU A 263 27.45 -27.67 1.07
C LEU A 263 27.48 -26.80 2.33
N LEU A 264 27.55 -27.42 3.52
CA LEU A 264 27.66 -26.71 4.79
C LEU A 264 28.98 -25.95 4.94
N ALA A 265 30.08 -26.49 4.40
CA ALA A 265 31.38 -25.80 4.40
C ALA A 265 31.38 -24.55 3.51
N VAL A 266 30.73 -24.59 2.35
CA VAL A 266 30.59 -23.44 1.45
C VAL A 266 29.71 -22.35 2.08
N ILE A 267 28.59 -22.75 2.72
CA ILE A 267 27.71 -21.80 3.43
C ILE A 267 28.45 -21.16 4.61
N GLY A 268 29.20 -21.95 5.38
CA GLY A 268 30.01 -21.44 6.50
C GLY A 268 31.11 -20.47 6.04
N ALA A 269 31.79 -20.77 4.92
CA ALA A 269 32.81 -19.87 4.36
C ALA A 269 32.21 -18.57 3.81
N ALA A 270 31.03 -18.63 3.19
CA ALA A 270 30.31 -17.44 2.74
C ALA A 270 29.87 -16.56 3.92
N TRP A 271 29.38 -17.17 5.00
CA TRP A 271 29.03 -16.46 6.24
C TRP A 271 30.25 -15.80 6.90
N LEU A 272 31.38 -16.50 6.96
CA LEU A 272 32.62 -15.99 7.54
C LEU A 272 33.25 -14.88 6.68
N TRP A 273 33.05 -14.92 5.36
CA TRP A 273 33.50 -13.86 4.45
C TRP A 273 32.64 -12.61 4.58
N HIS A 274 31.32 -12.75 4.76
CA HIS A 274 30.41 -11.63 4.99
C HIS A 274 30.68 -10.93 6.33
N ALA A 275 30.96 -11.69 7.39
CA ALA A 275 31.31 -11.14 8.70
C ALA A 275 32.64 -10.37 8.75
N ARG A 276 33.48 -10.47 7.70
CA ARG A 276 34.80 -9.81 7.64
C ARG A 276 34.80 -8.47 6.91
N PHE A 277 33.68 -8.09 6.27
CA PHE A 277 33.55 -6.82 5.53
C PHE A 277 32.60 -5.81 6.15
N GLU A 278 32.05 -6.06 7.34
CA GLU A 278 31.44 -5.01 8.14
C GLU A 278 32.53 -4.08 8.69
N THR A 279 32.46 -2.82 8.27
CA THR A 279 33.34 -1.74 8.69
C THR A 279 33.18 -1.48 10.20
N PRO A 280 34.28 -1.20 10.93
CA PRO A 280 34.22 -1.03 12.37
C PRO A 280 33.83 0.41 12.72
N GLY A 281 32.67 0.56 13.32
CA GLY A 281 32.36 1.78 14.06
C GLY A 281 30.88 1.97 14.23
N TRP A 282 30.33 1.43 15.33
CA TRP A 282 29.40 2.12 16.22
C TRP A 282 29.29 1.28 17.50
N GLN A 283 29.83 1.81 18.59
CA GLN A 283 29.82 1.18 19.90
C GLN A 283 28.47 1.42 20.56
N TRP A 284 27.71 0.35 20.80
CA TRP A 284 26.65 0.34 21.79
C TRP A 284 27.26 0.14 23.17
N THR A 285 27.61 1.24 23.84
CA THR A 285 27.79 1.25 25.29
C THR A 285 27.16 2.52 25.88
N ALA A 286 26.37 2.29 26.92
CA ALA A 286 25.74 3.25 27.83
C ALA A 286 24.40 3.88 27.41
N LEU A 287 23.29 3.34 27.95
CA LEU A 287 22.49 4.02 28.98
C LEU A 287 21.30 3.16 29.44
N LEU A 288 21.58 2.24 30.36
CA LEU A 288 20.60 1.75 31.34
C LEU A 288 21.05 2.24 32.71
N SER A 289 20.57 3.41 33.12
CA SER A 289 20.37 3.77 34.54
C SER A 289 19.73 5.14 34.65
N SER A 290 18.87 5.28 35.66
CA SER A 290 18.16 6.49 36.13
C SER A 290 16.82 6.83 35.45
N TRP A 291 15.78 6.07 35.80
CA TRP A 291 14.45 6.66 35.97
C TRP A 291 13.84 6.21 37.30
N THR A 292 14.28 6.87 38.38
CA THR A 292 13.55 6.93 39.65
C THR A 292 13.42 8.41 40.01
N GLY A 293 12.20 8.92 39.93
CA GLY A 293 11.83 10.29 40.29
C GLY A 293 10.40 10.29 40.84
N PRO A 294 10.11 11.07 41.90
CA PRO A 294 9.03 10.76 42.83
C PRO A 294 7.65 11.23 42.38
N LEU A 295 6.64 10.50 42.84
CA LEU A 295 5.21 10.82 42.74
C LEU A 295 4.92 12.15 43.45
N LEU A 296 4.46 13.15 42.69
CA LEU A 296 3.83 14.36 43.24
C LEU A 296 2.30 14.16 43.32
N PRO A 297 1.63 14.65 44.38
CA PRO A 297 0.20 14.46 44.59
C PRO A 297 -0.66 15.41 43.72
N PRO A 298 -1.97 15.11 43.55
CA PRO A 298 -2.84 15.85 42.65
C PRO A 298 -3.15 17.25 43.18
N ARG A 299 -2.91 18.27 42.35
CA ARG A 299 -3.31 19.66 42.62
C ARG A 299 -4.82 19.83 42.37
N ARG A 300 -5.55 20.14 43.45
CA ARG A 300 -6.91 20.70 43.43
C ARG A 300 -6.93 21.99 42.59
N ARG A 301 -7.84 22.07 41.63
CA ARG A 301 -8.23 23.31 40.94
C ARG A 301 -9.27 24.05 41.78
N THR A 302 -8.88 25.15 42.39
CA THR A 302 -9.78 26.18 42.92
C THR A 302 -10.13 27.14 41.79
N GLY A 303 -11.43 27.37 41.57
CA GLY A 303 -11.93 28.38 40.65
C GLY A 303 -11.72 29.80 41.17
N GLY A 304 -11.59 30.75 40.24
CA GLY A 304 -11.55 32.18 40.50
C GLY A 304 -11.52 32.95 39.16
N PRO A 305 -12.40 33.95 38.96
CA PRO A 305 -12.69 34.55 37.66
C PRO A 305 -11.77 35.73 37.32
N GLY A 306 -11.65 36.07 36.04
CA GLY A 306 -11.00 37.30 35.62
C GLY A 306 -10.74 37.37 34.12
N ASP A 307 -11.59 38.13 33.45
CA ASP A 307 -11.46 38.61 32.08
C ASP A 307 -10.08 39.24 31.80
N ALA A 308 -9.49 38.87 30.67
CA ALA A 308 -8.66 39.75 29.84
C ALA A 308 -8.49 39.11 28.46
N GLY A 309 -9.05 39.78 27.44
CA GLY A 309 -9.08 39.33 26.06
C GLY A 309 -7.68 39.18 25.43
N GLY A 310 -7.46 38.02 24.85
CA GLY A 310 -6.42 37.75 23.86
C GLY A 310 -7.01 36.78 22.84
N GLN A 311 -7.46 37.31 21.72
CA GLN A 311 -8.14 36.55 20.66
C GLN A 311 -7.12 35.68 19.93
N LEU A 312 -7.13 34.38 20.23
CA LEU A 312 -6.46 33.36 19.42
C LEU A 312 -7.18 33.25 18.06
N PRO A 313 -6.47 32.93 16.96
CA PRO A 313 -7.08 32.75 15.65
C PRO A 313 -8.17 31.66 15.70
N GLY A 314 -9.28 31.95 15.02
CA GLY A 314 -10.57 31.27 15.14
C GLY A 314 -10.49 29.76 15.20
N ARG A 315 -10.94 29.22 16.34
CA ARG A 315 -11.40 27.83 16.43
C ARG A 315 -12.63 27.71 15.52
N MET A 316 -12.45 27.06 14.38
CA MET A 316 -13.53 26.79 13.42
C MET A 316 -14.69 26.05 14.13
N ASP A 317 -15.90 26.60 14.02
CA ASP A 317 -17.12 25.96 14.49
C ASP A 317 -17.43 24.75 13.62
N LYS A 318 -17.72 23.62 14.28
CA LYS A 318 -17.80 22.28 13.68
C LYS A 318 -19.06 22.03 12.82
N GLU A 319 -20.00 22.96 12.75
CA GLU A 319 -21.39 22.64 12.36
C GLU A 319 -21.79 22.95 10.90
N GLU A 320 -20.87 23.34 10.01
CA GLU A 320 -21.24 23.71 8.63
C GLU A 320 -20.59 22.88 7.52
N TRP A 321 -20.26 21.61 7.79
CA TRP A 321 -19.95 20.65 6.73
C TRP A 321 -21.26 20.09 6.16
N ARG A 322 -21.90 20.80 5.22
CA ARG A 322 -23.00 20.22 4.45
C ARG A 322 -22.45 19.23 3.43
N PHE A 323 -22.66 17.95 3.70
CA PHE A 323 -22.22 16.84 2.86
C PHE A 323 -22.87 16.88 1.47
N GLY A 324 -22.07 16.70 0.42
CA GLY A 324 -22.54 16.37 -0.93
C GLY A 324 -22.27 17.36 -2.05
N VAL A 325 -21.69 18.54 -1.79
CA VAL A 325 -21.35 19.51 -2.84
C VAL A 325 -19.82 19.65 -2.94
N ASP A 326 -19.29 19.46 -4.15
CA ASP A 326 -17.88 19.77 -4.44
C ASP A 326 -17.60 21.23 -4.04
N SER A 327 -16.54 21.45 -3.27
CA SER A 327 -16.18 22.77 -2.74
C SER A 327 -14.93 23.30 -3.44
N TYR A 328 -14.96 24.55 -3.89
CA TYR A 328 -13.78 25.21 -4.44
C TYR A 328 -12.99 25.84 -3.30
N LEU A 329 -11.72 25.45 -3.18
CA LEU A 329 -10.81 25.89 -2.13
C LEU A 329 -9.66 26.67 -2.73
N ARG A 330 -9.25 27.71 -2.02
CA ARG A 330 -7.94 28.34 -2.15
C ARG A 330 -7.09 27.99 -0.93
N VAL A 331 -6.00 27.30 -1.16
CA VAL A 331 -5.12 26.78 -0.12
C VAL A 331 -3.83 27.57 -0.14
N HIS A 332 -3.59 28.33 0.93
CA HIS A 332 -2.33 29.02 1.15
C HIS A 332 -1.36 28.09 1.87
N MET A 333 -0.20 27.86 1.29
CA MET A 333 0.86 27.02 1.84
C MET A 333 1.82 27.85 2.71
N LYS A 334 2.47 27.22 3.70
CA LYS A 334 3.51 27.84 4.55
C LYS A 334 4.75 28.28 3.77
N SER A 335 4.94 27.76 2.55
CA SER A 335 5.98 28.20 1.62
C SER A 335 5.63 29.52 0.90
N GLY A 336 4.41 30.05 1.07
CA GLY A 336 3.90 31.20 0.34
C GLY A 336 3.20 30.86 -0.98
N ARG A 337 3.27 29.60 -1.44
CA ARG A 337 2.49 29.13 -2.60
C ARG A 337 0.99 29.18 -2.32
N VAL A 338 0.18 29.39 -3.36
CA VAL A 338 -1.28 29.34 -3.30
C VAL A 338 -1.78 28.34 -4.32
N ILE A 339 -2.71 27.47 -3.93
CA ILE A 339 -3.25 26.42 -4.79
C ILE A 339 -4.77 26.54 -4.77
N ASP A 340 -5.35 26.76 -5.94
CA ASP A 340 -6.80 26.83 -6.12
C ASP A 340 -7.29 25.55 -6.80
N GLY A 341 -8.28 24.90 -6.19
CA GLY A 341 -8.78 23.64 -6.69
C GLY A 341 -10.07 23.18 -6.04
N TRP A 342 -10.66 22.16 -6.62
CA TRP A 342 -11.87 21.54 -6.12
C TRP A 342 -11.52 20.40 -5.16
N THR A 343 -12.15 20.41 -3.99
CA THR A 343 -12.17 19.27 -3.08
C THR A 343 -13.57 18.68 -3.03
N ARG A 344 -13.65 17.37 -2.85
CA ARG A 344 -14.91 16.72 -2.50
C ARG A 344 -14.85 16.52 -0.99
N PRO A 345 -15.84 17.00 -0.22
CA PRO A 345 -15.86 16.74 1.20
C PRO A 345 -15.83 15.22 1.41
N THR A 346 -14.69 14.71 1.87
CA THR A 346 -14.54 13.32 2.28
C THR A 346 -15.19 13.20 3.64
N SER A 347 -16.15 12.28 3.76
CA SER A 347 -16.98 12.22 4.96
C SER A 347 -16.15 11.88 6.20
N GLU A 348 -16.14 12.83 7.14
CA GLU A 348 -16.27 12.62 8.59
C GLU A 348 -15.07 12.58 9.53
N THR A 349 -13.82 12.68 9.11
CA THR A 349 -12.73 12.85 10.10
C THR A 349 -11.89 14.09 9.85
N ILE A 350 -12.06 15.06 10.76
CA ILE A 350 -11.22 16.27 10.94
C ILE A 350 -9.73 15.93 11.14
N ASP A 351 -9.41 14.66 11.36
CA ASP A 351 -8.07 14.16 11.67
C ASP A 351 -7.28 13.65 10.44
N ASP A 352 -7.80 13.79 9.20
CA ASP A 352 -7.03 13.43 8.01
C ASP A 352 -5.85 14.41 7.81
N PRO A 353 -4.58 13.96 7.88
CA PRO A 353 -3.44 14.85 7.73
C PRO A 353 -3.27 15.39 6.30
N VAL A 354 -4.08 14.93 5.34
CA VAL A 354 -3.97 15.28 3.92
C VAL A 354 -5.27 15.91 3.42
N LEU A 355 -5.18 17.13 2.89
CA LEU A 355 -6.20 17.74 2.06
C LEU A 355 -6.03 17.27 0.62
N THR A 356 -7.05 16.63 0.05
CA THR A 356 -7.02 16.16 -1.34
C THR A 356 -7.83 17.11 -2.24
N LEU A 357 -7.20 17.61 -3.30
CA LEU A 357 -7.83 18.40 -4.35
C LEU A 357 -7.97 17.53 -5.60
N PHE A 358 -9.19 17.18 -6.00
CA PHE A 358 -9.40 16.30 -7.16
C PHE A 358 -9.22 17.02 -8.51
N ARG A 359 -9.18 18.35 -8.48
CA ARG A 359 -8.94 19.19 -9.67
C ARG A 359 -8.25 20.47 -9.26
N ILE A 360 -7.11 20.75 -9.87
CA ILE A 360 -6.35 21.98 -9.64
C ILE A 360 -6.60 22.88 -10.83
N GLU A 361 -7.07 24.09 -10.57
CA GLU A 361 -7.31 25.10 -11.61
C GLU A 361 -6.09 26.01 -11.74
N TYR A 362 -5.58 26.51 -10.60
CA TYR A 362 -4.48 27.46 -10.58
C TYR A 362 -3.49 27.15 -9.46
N VAL A 363 -2.22 27.42 -9.74
CA VAL A 363 -1.15 27.35 -8.76
C VAL A 363 -0.33 28.61 -8.89
N TYR A 364 -0.12 29.31 -7.78
CA TYR A 364 0.68 30.52 -7.72
C TYR A 364 1.91 30.29 -6.85
N ASP A 365 3.05 30.83 -7.28
CA ASP A 365 4.27 30.87 -6.48
C ASP A 365 4.18 31.92 -5.35
N GLN A 366 5.25 32.04 -4.55
CA GLN A 366 5.34 33.02 -3.46
C GLN A 366 5.27 34.50 -3.93
N ASN A 367 5.46 34.76 -5.23
CA ASN A 367 5.38 36.09 -5.83
C ASN A 367 4.00 36.37 -6.44
N GLY A 368 3.06 35.42 -6.35
CA GLY A 368 1.75 35.49 -7.00
C GLY A 368 1.79 35.24 -8.51
N THR A 369 2.90 34.71 -9.04
CA THR A 369 2.99 34.33 -10.46
C THR A 369 2.40 32.94 -10.65
N GLU A 370 1.51 32.80 -11.64
CA GLU A 370 0.94 31.50 -11.98
C GLU A 370 2.04 30.56 -12.49
N VAL A 371 2.08 29.34 -11.96
CA VAL A 371 3.02 28.29 -12.31
C VAL A 371 2.28 27.02 -12.69
N VAL A 372 2.93 26.15 -13.45
CA VAL A 372 2.36 24.85 -13.82
C VAL A 372 2.18 24.01 -12.57
N SER A 373 0.97 23.46 -12.38
CA SER A 373 0.69 22.56 -11.27
C SER A 373 1.54 21.30 -11.35
N SER A 374 2.04 20.84 -10.20
CA SER A 374 2.66 19.53 -10.05
C SER A 374 1.60 18.48 -9.70
N PRO A 375 1.75 17.19 -10.09
CA PRO A 375 0.90 16.12 -9.60
C PRO A 375 0.78 16.05 -8.06
N LEU A 376 1.79 16.59 -7.36
CA LEU A 376 1.81 16.71 -5.90
C LEU A 376 0.79 17.70 -5.34
N ASP A 377 0.40 18.71 -6.10
CA ASP A 377 -0.49 19.76 -5.63
C ASP A 377 -1.93 19.21 -5.39
N VAL A 378 -2.19 17.96 -5.77
CA VAL A 378 -3.42 17.19 -5.50
C VAL A 378 -3.48 16.73 -4.04
N PHE A 379 -2.33 16.54 -3.38
CA PHE A 379 -2.22 15.99 -2.03
C PHE A 379 -1.46 16.97 -1.13
N LEU A 380 -2.20 17.77 -0.39
CA LEU A 380 -1.65 18.82 0.45
C LEU A 380 -1.60 18.35 1.90
N LEU A 381 -0.40 18.18 2.45
CA LEU A 381 -0.23 17.93 3.88
C LEU A 381 -0.76 19.11 4.68
N LEU A 382 -1.73 18.90 5.58
CA LEU A 382 -2.30 19.95 6.43
C LEU A 382 -1.23 20.63 7.30
N SER A 383 -0.14 19.91 7.64
CA SER A 383 1.02 20.47 8.34
C SER A 383 1.77 21.54 7.51
N GLN A 384 1.63 21.52 6.19
CA GLN A 384 2.21 22.50 5.26
C GLN A 384 1.21 23.59 4.84
N VAL A 385 -0.07 23.41 5.14
CA VAL A 385 -1.10 24.41 4.88
C VAL A 385 -1.02 25.52 5.94
N ALA A 386 -0.97 26.77 5.49
CA ALA A 386 -1.03 27.95 6.34
C ALA A 386 -2.48 28.40 6.56
N ARG A 387 -3.30 28.37 5.50
CA ARG A 387 -4.71 28.81 5.55
C ARG A 387 -5.50 28.16 4.42
N ILE A 388 -6.78 27.86 4.67
CA ILE A 388 -7.74 27.40 3.67
C ILE A 388 -8.84 28.46 3.57
N GLU A 389 -9.12 28.92 2.35
CA GLU A 389 -10.23 29.79 2.03
C GLU A 389 -11.24 29.01 1.20
N HIS A 390 -12.50 28.97 1.66
CA HIS A 390 -13.59 28.47 0.84
C HIS A 390 -14.02 29.60 -0.09
N ILE A 391 -13.95 29.33 -1.40
CA ILE A 391 -14.40 30.26 -2.41
C ILE A 391 -15.77 29.77 -2.88
N ASP A 392 -16.75 30.66 -2.88
CA ASP A 392 -18.09 30.33 -3.31
C ASP A 392 -18.05 29.80 -4.74
N ALA A 393 -18.64 28.63 -4.99
CA ALA A 393 -18.50 27.93 -6.27
C ALA A 393 -19.01 28.77 -7.46
N SER A 394 -19.90 29.74 -7.22
CA SER A 394 -20.38 30.70 -8.21
C SER A 394 -19.37 31.79 -8.59
N THR A 395 -18.31 31.97 -7.80
CA THR A 395 -17.25 32.96 -8.03
C THR A 395 -15.96 32.35 -8.57
N GLY A 396 -15.78 31.03 -8.41
CA GLY A 396 -14.73 30.29 -9.10
C GLY A 396 -15.03 30.14 -10.60
N PRO A 397 -14.03 29.78 -11.42
CA PRO A 397 -14.32 29.29 -12.77
C PRO A 397 -15.32 28.13 -12.66
N PRO A 398 -16.40 28.11 -13.46
CA PRO A 398 -17.38 27.04 -13.36
C PRO A 398 -16.64 25.71 -13.52
N PRO A 399 -16.95 24.68 -12.71
CA PRO A 399 -16.33 23.38 -12.87
C PRO A 399 -16.62 22.96 -14.30
N ASN A 400 -15.59 22.92 -15.14
CA ASN A 400 -15.75 22.47 -16.51
C ASN A 400 -16.02 20.97 -16.42
N ILE A 401 -17.30 20.59 -16.28
CA ILE A 401 -17.75 19.21 -16.29
C ILE A 401 -17.33 18.73 -17.68
N GLY A 402 -16.18 18.04 -17.76
CA GLY A 402 -15.76 17.38 -19.00
C GLY A 402 -16.95 16.61 -19.53
N PRO A 403 -17.13 16.53 -20.86
CA PRO A 403 -18.40 16.21 -21.48
C PRO A 403 -19.05 15.05 -20.71
N SER A 404 -20.18 15.36 -20.06
CA SER A 404 -21.12 14.35 -19.66
C SER A 404 -21.24 13.43 -20.87
N ALA A 405 -21.09 12.12 -20.68
CA ALA A 405 -21.30 11.15 -21.72
C ALA A 405 -22.79 11.17 -22.10
N ASP A 406 -23.23 12.25 -22.74
CA ASP A 406 -24.43 12.29 -23.53
C ASP A 406 -24.16 11.32 -24.66
N VAL A 407 -24.94 10.23 -24.58
CA VAL A 407 -25.18 9.27 -25.64
C VAL A 407 -25.21 10.02 -26.96
N VAL A 408 -24.09 9.96 -27.69
CA VAL A 408 -24.05 10.30 -29.11
C VAL A 408 -24.93 9.26 -29.79
N ARG A 409 -26.21 9.58 -29.88
CA ARG A 409 -27.16 8.91 -30.74
C ARG A 409 -26.70 9.24 -32.15
N LEU A 410 -25.86 8.36 -32.71
CA LEU A 410 -25.48 8.38 -34.11
C LEU A 410 -26.76 8.17 -34.92
N GLU A 411 -27.35 9.28 -35.36
CA GLU A 411 -28.32 9.24 -36.42
C GLU A 411 -27.66 8.71 -37.69
N GLU A 412 -28.38 7.76 -38.25
CA GLU A 412 -28.17 7.01 -39.47
C GLU A 412 -27.85 7.94 -40.65
N LYS A 413 -26.59 7.93 -41.11
CA LYS A 413 -26.26 8.42 -42.46
C LYS A 413 -25.92 7.24 -43.36
N LYS A 414 -26.98 6.63 -43.90
CA LYS A 414 -26.91 5.86 -45.15
C LYS A 414 -26.60 6.83 -46.29
N GLU A 415 -25.42 6.73 -46.90
CA GLU A 415 -25.33 6.86 -48.35
C GLU A 415 -24.04 6.26 -48.91
N ALA A 416 -24.26 5.49 -49.97
CA ALA A 416 -23.35 4.71 -50.79
C ALA A 416 -22.03 5.40 -51.18
N VAL A 417 -20.92 4.66 -51.06
CA VAL A 417 -19.88 4.67 -52.09
C VAL A 417 -19.43 3.23 -52.33
N ASP A 418 -19.67 2.84 -53.57
CA ASP A 418 -19.43 1.57 -54.21
C ASP A 418 -17.97 1.48 -54.72
N LEU A 419 -17.49 0.25 -54.91
CA LEU A 419 -16.33 -0.15 -55.72
C LEU A 419 -14.95 0.47 -55.44
N ARG A 420 -14.06 -0.33 -54.83
CA ARG A 420 -12.78 -0.84 -55.40
C ARG A 420 -11.86 -1.32 -54.27
N ASP A 421 -11.52 -2.59 -54.27
CA ASP A 421 -10.14 -3.06 -54.50
C ASP A 421 -9.99 -4.49 -53.94
N SER A 422 -10.39 -5.46 -54.75
CA SER A 422 -10.36 -6.88 -54.44
C SER A 422 -9.26 -7.59 -55.25
N THR A 423 -7.98 -7.22 -55.11
CA THR A 423 -6.88 -8.04 -55.64
C THR A 423 -5.54 -7.78 -54.93
N SER A 424 -5.34 -8.26 -53.70
CA SER A 424 -3.98 -8.53 -53.20
C SER A 424 -3.98 -9.38 -51.92
N ARG A 425 -4.11 -10.71 -52.05
CA ARG A 425 -3.64 -11.70 -51.05
C ARG A 425 -3.76 -13.13 -51.57
N LYS A 426 -2.94 -13.46 -52.58
CA LYS A 426 -2.59 -14.84 -52.93
C LYS A 426 -1.11 -14.92 -53.30
N ALA A 427 -0.21 -14.79 -52.32
CA ALA A 427 1.21 -15.13 -52.50
C ALA A 427 1.98 -15.20 -51.18
N SER A 428 1.69 -16.16 -50.30
CA SER A 428 2.65 -16.52 -49.23
C SER A 428 2.35 -17.90 -48.63
N LYS A 429 2.34 -18.95 -49.46
CA LYS A 429 2.35 -20.33 -48.94
C LYS A 429 3.05 -21.27 -49.91
N ARG A 430 4.38 -21.18 -49.99
CA ARG A 430 5.27 -22.23 -50.52
C ARG A 430 6.73 -21.82 -50.31
N ARG A 431 7.38 -22.37 -49.28
CA ARG A 431 8.83 -22.66 -49.20
C ARG A 431 9.19 -23.05 -47.76
N ARG A 432 9.16 -24.35 -47.45
CA ARG A 432 10.06 -25.03 -46.49
C ARG A 432 9.72 -26.52 -46.44
N SER A 433 10.31 -27.28 -47.35
CA SER A 433 10.51 -28.74 -47.18
C SER A 433 11.49 -29.24 -48.24
N LYS A 434 12.77 -28.91 -48.10
CA LYS A 434 13.85 -29.69 -48.71
C LYS A 434 15.15 -29.28 -48.02
N ASP A 435 15.68 -30.19 -47.21
CA ASP A 435 17.11 -30.41 -46.90
C ASP A 435 17.24 -31.05 -45.52
N ARG A 436 17.23 -32.38 -45.50
CA ARG A 436 17.95 -33.21 -44.51
C ARG A 436 18.01 -34.65 -45.01
N SER A 437 19.07 -34.94 -45.75
CA SER A 437 19.60 -36.29 -45.99
C SER A 437 21.09 -36.14 -46.30
N ALA A 438 21.90 -36.25 -45.26
CA ALA A 438 23.30 -36.66 -45.27
C ALA A 438 23.62 -37.16 -43.87
#